data_AF-A0A848LTA7-F1
#
_entry.id   AF-A0A848LTA7-F1
#
_cell.length_a   1.000
_cell.length_b   1.000
_cell.length_c   1.000
_cell.angle_alpha   90.00
_cell.angle_beta   90.00
_cell.angle_gamma   90.00
#
_symmetry.space_group_name_H-M   'P 1'
#
loop_
_entity.id
_entity.type
_entity.pdbx_description
1 polymer ?
#
loop_
_entity_poly.entity_id
_entity_poly.type
_entity_poly.pdbx_seq_one_letter_code
_entity_poly.pdbx_strand_id
1 'polypeptide(L)' 'MSEKNIKQTVEEKAAALLDPIVAGEGLELVDLEFVREREGWVLRLFIDKPGGR' A
#
# COMPACT_ATOMS: atom_id res chain seq x y z
N MET A 1 -6.34 -27.49 -3.24
CA MET A 1 -6.18 -26.67 -2.02
C MET A 1 -5.19 -25.58 -2.37
N SER A 2 -5.63 -24.34 -2.23
CA SER A 2 -4.98 -23.13 -2.70
C SER A 2 -3.63 -22.90 -2.04
N GLU A 3 -2.56 -22.88 -2.84
CA GLU A 3 -1.25 -22.36 -2.44
C GLU A 3 -1.34 -20.85 -2.21
N LYS A 4 -1.89 -20.43 -1.07
CA LYS A 4 -1.66 -19.08 -0.52
C LYS A 4 -0.28 -19.09 0.14
N ASN A 5 0.79 -19.19 -0.64
CA ASN A 5 2.15 -19.28 -0.12
C ASN A 5 2.90 -17.96 -0.32
N ILE A 6 3.19 -17.29 0.81
CA ILE A 6 3.99 -16.08 1.03
C ILE A 6 3.37 -14.74 0.55
N LYS A 7 2.49 -14.76 -0.47
CA LYS A 7 1.71 -13.60 -0.93
C LYS A 7 0.43 -13.33 -0.09
N GLN A 8 0.52 -13.37 1.24
CA GLN A 8 -0.28 -12.40 2.01
C GLN A 8 0.54 -11.12 1.91
N THR A 9 0.20 -10.33 0.90
CA THR A 9 1.14 -9.52 0.12
C THR A 9 1.81 -8.45 0.99
N VAL A 10 3.03 -8.07 0.64
CA VAL A 10 3.69 -6.92 1.26
C VAL A 10 2.75 -5.70 1.26
N GLU A 11 1.91 -5.59 0.23
CA GLU A 11 0.83 -4.61 0.10
C GLU A 11 -0.23 -4.75 1.20
N GLU A 12 -0.76 -5.96 1.49
CA GLU A 12 -1.73 -6.16 2.58
C GLU A 12 -1.14 -5.77 3.95
N LYS A 13 0.11 -6.18 4.22
CA LYS A 13 0.79 -5.84 5.48
C LYS A 13 1.09 -4.35 5.57
N ALA A 14 1.50 -3.75 4.47
CA ALA A 14 1.75 -2.33 4.40
C ALA A 14 0.45 -1.54 4.55
N ALA A 15 -0.64 -1.95 3.90
CA ALA A 15 -1.96 -1.33 4.01
C ALA A 15 -2.41 -1.28 5.48
N ALA A 16 -2.34 -2.39 6.20
CA ALA A 16 -2.75 -2.44 7.60
C ALA A 16 -1.95 -1.49 8.52
N LEU A 17 -0.72 -1.16 8.14
CA LEU A 17 0.14 -0.22 8.88
C LEU A 17 -0.06 1.23 8.41
N LEU A 18 -0.24 1.43 7.11
CA LEU A 18 -0.28 2.74 6.47
C LEU A 18 -1.66 3.37 6.51
N ASP A 19 -2.72 2.59 6.39
CA ASP A 19 -4.12 3.05 6.41
C ASP A 19 -4.43 3.96 7.62
N PRO A 20 -4.15 3.57 8.88
CA PRO A 20 -4.41 4.46 10.02
C PRO A 20 -3.51 5.70 10.05
N ILE A 21 -2.30 5.65 9.45
CA ILE A 21 -1.38 6.79 9.38
C ILE A 21 -1.90 7.80 8.35
N VAL A 22 -2.25 7.32 7.16
CA VAL A 22 -2.78 8.14 6.06
C VAL A 22 -4.12 8.76 6.46
N ALA A 23 -5.01 7.98 7.09
CA ALA A 23 -6.26 8.49 7.64
C ALA A 23 -6.06 9.53 8.76
N GLY A 24 -5.04 9.35 9.61
CA GLY A 24 -4.68 10.32 10.65
C GLY A 24 -4.23 11.68 10.11
N GLU A 25 -3.62 11.69 8.93
CA GLU A 25 -3.24 12.91 8.19
C GLU A 25 -4.40 13.49 7.37
N GLY A 26 -5.60 12.89 7.46
CA GLY A 26 -6.77 13.31 6.70
C GLY A 26 -6.64 13.03 5.20
N LEU A 27 -5.92 11.97 4.83
CA LEU A 27 -5.76 11.47 3.46
C LEU A 27 -6.41 10.09 3.36
N GLU A 28 -6.59 9.59 2.13
CA GLU A 28 -7.10 8.25 1.87
C GLU A 28 -6.06 7.42 1.12
N LEU A 29 -5.79 6.20 1.58
CA LEU A 29 -4.92 5.27 0.88
C LEU A 29 -5.74 4.55 -0.21
N VAL A 30 -5.43 4.83 -1.47
CA VAL A 30 -6.20 4.33 -2.62
C VAL A 30 -5.64 3.02 -3.13
N ASP A 31 -4.31 2.92 -3.27
CA ASP A 31 -3.66 1.73 -3.81
C ASP A 31 -2.22 1.57 -3.31
N LEU A 32 -1.71 0.34 -3.40
CA LEU A 32 -0.34 -0.03 -3.06
C LEU A 32 0.22 -0.98 -4.11
N GLU A 33 1.41 -0.67 -4.62
CA GLU A 33 2.11 -1.55 -5.57
C GLU A 33 3.48 -1.95 -5.04
N PHE A 34 3.74 -3.26 -4.93
CA PHE A 34 5.06 -3.79 -4.59
C PHE A 34 5.80 -4.33 -5.82
N VAL A 35 6.70 -3.51 -6.38
CA VAL A 35 7.37 -3.76 -7.67
C VAL A 35 8.87 -4.00 -7.53
N ARG A 36 9.43 -4.83 -8.42
CA ARG A 36 10.88 -5.05 -8.54
C ARG A 36 11.44 -4.17 -9.64
N GLU A 37 12.29 -3.22 -9.26
CA GLU A 37 13.03 -2.35 -10.19
C GLU A 37 14.51 -2.78 -10.28
N ARG A 38 15.29 -2.16 -11.17
CA ARG A 38 16.70 -2.53 -11.42
C ARG A 38 17.58 -2.49 -10.17
N GLU A 39 17.33 -1.52 -9.29
CA GLU A 39 18.12 -1.30 -8.07
C GLU A 39 17.54 -1.99 -6.83
N GLY A 40 16.29 -2.47 -6.85
CA GLY A 40 15.65 -2.86 -5.60
C GLY A 40 14.19 -3.24 -5.71
N TRP A 41 13.62 -3.59 -4.56
CA TRP A 41 12.17 -3.66 -4.38
C TRP A 41 11.69 -2.28 -3.96
N VAL A 42 10.59 -1.82 -4.55
CA VAL A 42 9.98 -0.52 -4.27
C VAL A 42 8.51 -0.77 -3.92
N LEU A 43 8.06 -0.14 -2.84
CA LEU A 43 6.65 -0.08 -2.46
C LEU A 43 6.13 1.32 -2.81
N ARG A 44 5.17 1.40 -3.70
CA ARG A 44 4.53 2.65 -4.12
C ARG A 44 3.20 2.78 -3.42
N LEU A 45 2.94 3.96 -2.85
CA LEU A 45 1.71 4.29 -2.15
C LEU A 45 0.97 5.34 -3.00
N PHE A 46 -0.29 5.07 -3.31
CA PHE A 46 -1.18 6.04 -3.95
C PHE A 46 -2.15 6.57 -2.91
N ILE A 47 -2.06 7.87 -2.64
CA ILE A 47 -2.90 8.54 -1.64
C ILE A 47 -3.68 9.68 -2.30
N ASP A 48 -4.92 9.86 -1.88
CA ASP A 48 -5.79 10.97 -2.30
C ASP A 48 -6.09 11.88 -1.10
N LYS A 49 -6.41 13.13 -1.38
CA LYS A 49 -6.83 14.12 -0.38
C LYS A 49 -8.34 14.33 -0.48
N PRO A 50 -9.12 14.01 0.57
CA PRO A 50 -10.53 14.38 0.62
C PRO A 50 -10.66 15.92 0.52
N GLY A 51 -11.30 16.38 -0.55
CA GLY A 51 -11.50 17.81 -0.83
C GLY A 51 -10.56 18.41 -1.87
N GLY A 52 -9.92 17.59 -2.71
CA GLY A 52 -9.14 18.03 -3.87
C GLY A 52 -9.87 19.10 -4.70
N ARG A 53 -9.35 20.32 -4.65
CA ARG A 53 -9.63 21.40 -5.60
C ARG A 53 -8.31 21.84 -6.20
#